data_AF-W6XWJ5-F1
#
_entry.id   AF-W6XWJ5-F1
#
_cell.length_a   1.000
_cell.length_b   1.000
_cell.length_c   1.000
_cell.angle_alpha   90.00
_cell.angle_beta   90.00
_cell.angle_gamma   90.00
#
_symmetry.space_group_name_H-M   'P 1'
#
loop_
_entity.id
_entity.type
_entity.pdbx_description
1 polymer ?
#
loop_
_entity_poly.entity_id
_entity_poly.type
_entity_poly.pdbx_seq_one_letter_code
_entity_poly.pdbx_strand_id
1 'polypeptide(L)'
;LISRIHAGLSYTRTQQSRNLPITQTTRFTLCPQSATHRLALHLLRKNATLISSSPTHECYELGIPRPDFMREGAVAGVHDAQWWMGKSKAEIKAGPWADEAEVRVA
;
A
#
# COMPACT_ATOMS: atom_id res chain seq x y z
N LEU A 1 12.19 -11.95 -12.58
CA LEU A 1 11.15 -11.52 -11.59
C LEU A 1 11.38 -10.10 -11.12
N ILE A 2 12.49 -9.80 -10.43
CA ILE A 2 12.81 -8.47 -9.88
C ILE A 2 12.77 -7.36 -10.96
N SER A 3 13.33 -7.61 -12.14
CA SER A 3 13.27 -6.68 -13.27
C SER A 3 11.84 -6.32 -13.68
N ARG A 4 10.92 -7.29 -13.69
CA ARG A 4 9.49 -7.06 -13.99
C ARG A 4 8.81 -6.22 -12.91
N ILE A 5 9.15 -6.44 -11.64
CA ILE A 5 8.65 -5.63 -10.52
C ILE A 5 9.12 -4.18 -10.68
N HIS A 6 10.41 -3.96 -10.95
CA HIS A 6 10.93 -2.61 -11.18
C HIS A 6 10.31 -1.93 -12.39
N ALA A 7 10.12 -2.63 -13.51
CA ALA A 7 9.44 -2.07 -14.67
C ALA A 7 8.00 -1.63 -14.34
N GLY A 8 7.25 -2.46 -13.61
CA GLY A 8 5.91 -2.11 -13.14
C GLY A 8 5.91 -0.88 -12.23
N LEU A 9 6.85 -0.81 -11.27
CA LEU A 9 7.00 0.34 -10.37
C LEU A 9 7.37 1.63 -11.11
N SER A 10 8.27 1.55 -12.10
CA SER A 10 8.63 2.71 -12.92
C SER A 10 7.44 3.19 -13.74
N TYR A 11 6.66 2.27 -14.31
CA TYR A 11 5.44 2.60 -15.03
C TYR A 11 4.42 3.30 -14.12
N THR A 12 4.09 2.72 -12.96
CA THR A 12 3.10 3.31 -12.05
C THR A 12 3.51 4.70 -11.56
N ARG A 13 4.78 4.87 -11.17
CA ARG A 13 5.33 6.18 -10.77
C ARG A 13 5.29 7.20 -11.90
N THR A 14 5.59 6.79 -13.13
CA THR A 14 5.57 7.69 -14.30
C THR A 14 4.15 8.14 -14.65
N GLN A 15 3.16 7.25 -14.54
CA GLN A 15 1.76 7.63 -14.76
C GLN A 15 1.29 8.59 -13.68
N GLN A 16 1.58 8.30 -12.41
CA GLN A 16 1.24 9.16 -11.27
C GLN A 16 1.87 10.56 -11.38
N SER A 17 3.17 10.65 -11.71
CA SER A 17 3.85 11.95 -11.83
C SER A 17 3.32 12.80 -12.98
N ARG A 18 2.71 12.18 -13.99
CA ARG A 18 2.06 12.85 -15.12
C ARG A 18 0.57 13.08 -14.92
N ASN A 19 0.01 12.72 -13.77
CA ASN A 19 -1.44 12.71 -13.50
C ASN A 19 -2.24 11.94 -14.57
N LEU A 20 -1.66 10.88 -15.10
CA LEU A 20 -2.29 10.01 -16.08
C LEU A 20 -2.89 8.77 -15.40
N PRO A 21 -4.02 8.24 -15.92
CA PRO A 21 -4.61 7.03 -15.37
C PRO A 21 -3.69 5.83 -15.56
N ILE A 22 -3.71 4.92 -14.59
CA ILE A 22 -3.10 3.60 -14.73
C ILE A 22 -3.95 2.76 -15.69
N THR A 23 -3.43 2.47 -16.88
CA THR A 23 -4.12 1.66 -17.89
C THR A 23 -3.74 0.18 -17.85
N GLN A 24 -2.67 -0.15 -17.12
CA GLN A 24 -2.17 -1.51 -17.00
C GLN A 24 -1.75 -1.81 -15.57
N THR A 25 -2.21 -2.93 -15.04
CA THR A 25 -1.77 -3.49 -13.77
C THR A 25 -0.84 -4.68 -14.01
N THR A 26 -0.04 -5.04 -13.01
CA THR A 26 0.81 -6.24 -13.07
C THR A 26 0.69 -7.05 -11.79
N ARG A 27 0.22 -8.28 -11.93
CA ARG A 27 0.04 -9.23 -10.82
C ARG A 27 1.26 -10.14 -10.63
N PHE A 28 1.59 -10.39 -9.38
CA PHE A 28 2.66 -11.28 -8.96
C PHE A 28 2.14 -12.24 -7.89
N THR A 29 2.41 -13.53 -8.06
CA THR A 29 2.13 -14.55 -7.06
C THR A 29 3.44 -15.19 -6.63
N LEU A 30 3.74 -15.13 -5.34
CA LEU A 30 5.02 -15.56 -4.78
C LEU A 30 4.80 -16.42 -3.54
N CYS A 31 5.61 -17.47 -3.40
CA CYS A 31 5.66 -18.26 -2.18
C CYS A 31 6.43 -17.51 -1.07
N PRO A 32 5.81 -17.22 0.10
CA PRO A 32 6.44 -16.51 1.22
C PRO A 32 7.57 -17.31 1.89
N GLN A 33 7.54 -18.63 1.75
CA GLN A 33 8.54 -19.54 2.32
C GLN A 33 9.81 -19.65 1.44
N SER A 34 9.74 -19.21 0.18
CA SER A 34 10.87 -19.31 -0.74
C SER A 34 11.91 -18.21 -0.49
N ALA A 35 13.17 -18.61 -0.25
CA ALA A 35 14.28 -17.68 -0.07
C ALA A 35 14.51 -16.78 -1.30
N THR A 36 14.31 -17.30 -2.52
CA THR A 36 14.49 -16.56 -3.77
C THR A 36 13.42 -15.48 -3.98
N HIS A 37 12.27 -15.61 -3.29
CA HIS A 37 11.18 -14.64 -3.36
C HIS A 37 11.27 -13.53 -2.31
N ARG A 38 12.14 -13.65 -1.29
CA ARG A 38 12.20 -12.67 -0.18
C ARG A 38 12.36 -11.23 -0.65
N LEU A 39 13.28 -10.98 -1.58
CA LEU A 39 13.51 -9.63 -2.11
C LEU A 39 12.28 -9.11 -2.88
N ALA A 40 11.68 -9.96 -3.70
CA ALA A 40 10.49 -9.61 -4.48
C ALA A 40 9.30 -9.30 -3.57
N LEU A 41 9.08 -10.12 -2.54
CA LEU A 41 8.05 -9.91 -1.52
C LEU A 41 8.26 -8.62 -0.73
N HIS A 42 9.51 -8.33 -0.33
CA HIS A 42 9.83 -7.07 0.34
C HIS A 42 9.47 -5.85 -0.51
N LEU A 43 9.77 -5.88 -1.81
CA LEU A 43 9.42 -4.81 -2.74
C LEU A 43 7.90 -4.69 -2.92
N LEU A 44 7.20 -5.80 -3.13
CA LEU A 44 5.76 -5.81 -3.38
C LEU A 44 4.95 -5.38 -2.16
N ARG A 45 5.29 -5.86 -0.95
CA ARG A 45 4.62 -5.44 0.29
C ARG A 45 4.65 -3.93 0.53
N LYS A 46 5.70 -3.26 0.05
CA LYS A 46 5.85 -1.79 0.19
C LYS A 46 5.13 -0.98 -0.88
N ASN A 47 4.91 -1.55 -2.07
CA ASN A 47 4.54 -0.76 -3.25
C ASN A 47 3.33 -1.31 -4.03
N ALA A 48 2.83 -2.49 -3.69
CA ALA A 48 1.75 -3.16 -4.37
C ALA A 48 0.57 -3.38 -3.42
N THR A 49 -0.61 -3.57 -4.00
CA THR A 49 -1.81 -3.93 -3.25
C THR A 49 -1.83 -5.45 -3.06
N LEU A 50 -1.98 -5.91 -1.81
CA LEU A 50 -2.17 -7.32 -1.50
C LEU A 50 -3.59 -7.72 -1.93
N ILE A 51 -3.70 -8.73 -2.80
CA ILE A 51 -4.96 -9.25 -3.33
C ILE A 51 -5.42 -10.48 -2.55
N SER A 52 -4.48 -11.36 -2.20
CA SER A 52 -4.75 -12.54 -1.39
C SER A 52 -3.48 -13.02 -0.71
N SER A 53 -3.62 -13.67 0.45
CA SER A 53 -2.52 -14.25 1.21
C SER A 53 -2.91 -15.60 1.78
N SER A 54 -1.95 -16.52 1.82
CA SER A 54 -2.04 -17.83 2.45
C SER A 54 -0.63 -18.26 2.91
N PRO A 55 -0.50 -19.32 3.72
CA PRO A 55 0.80 -19.82 4.13
C PRO A 55 1.73 -20.22 2.97
N THR A 56 1.18 -20.54 1.80
CA THR A 56 1.93 -21.05 0.64
C THR A 56 2.09 -20.05 -0.50
N HIS A 57 1.27 -19.00 -0.54
CA HIS A 57 1.37 -17.96 -1.56
C HIS A 57 0.82 -16.61 -1.09
N GLU A 58 1.44 -15.55 -1.58
CA GLU A 58 0.94 -14.19 -1.50
C GLU A 58 0.78 -13.63 -2.92
N CYS A 59 -0.34 -12.96 -3.17
CA CYS A 59 -0.68 -12.36 -4.44
C CYS A 59 -0.71 -10.84 -4.31
N TYR A 60 0.09 -10.16 -5.11
CA TYR A 60 0.20 -8.70 -5.13
C TYR A 60 -0.08 -8.16 -6.51
N GLU A 61 -0.63 -6.95 -6.58
CA GLU A 61 -0.88 -6.27 -7.84
C GLU A 61 -0.38 -4.83 -7.82
N LEU A 62 0.47 -4.49 -8.80
CA LEU A 62 0.98 -3.14 -9.03
C LEU A 62 0.02 -2.35 -9.91
N GLY A 63 -0.16 -1.08 -9.59
CA GLY A 63 -0.98 -0.16 -10.37
C GLY A 63 -2.45 -0.16 -9.99
N ILE A 64 -2.87 -1.02 -9.06
CA ILE A 64 -4.18 -0.90 -8.43
C ILE A 64 -4.11 0.23 -7.39
N PRO A 65 -4.88 1.31 -7.51
CA PRO A 65 -5.08 2.23 -6.41
C PRO A 65 -5.65 1.44 -5.24
N ARG A 66 -5.01 1.55 -4.06
CA ARG A 66 -5.41 0.85 -2.83
C ARG A 66 -6.94 0.99 -2.64
N PRO A 67 -7.72 -0.08 -2.86
CA PRO A 67 -9.18 -0.01 -2.94
C PRO A 67 -9.83 0.27 -1.58
N ASP A 68 -9.05 0.08 -0.51
CA ASP A 68 -9.36 0.31 0.90
C ASP A 68 -9.12 1.75 1.36
N PHE A 69 -8.54 2.61 0.52
CA PHE A 69 -8.45 4.02 0.86
C PHE A 69 -9.80 4.70 0.74
N MET A 70 -10.32 5.15 1.88
CA MET A 70 -11.50 5.97 1.96
C MET A 70 -11.14 7.43 1.70
N ARG A 71 -11.97 8.07 0.87
CA ARG A 71 -11.95 9.52 0.63
C ARG A 71 -13.05 10.25 1.39
N GLU A 72 -14.04 9.51 1.88
CA GLU A 72 -15.25 10.02 2.54
C GLU A 72 -15.26 9.64 4.02
N GLY A 73 -15.65 10.59 4.88
CA GLY A 73 -15.68 10.42 6.33
C GLY A 73 -15.39 11.72 7.09
N ALA A 74 -15.26 11.63 8.41
CA ALA A 74 -14.92 12.79 9.26
C ALA A 74 -13.47 13.28 9.08
N VAL A 75 -12.65 12.53 8.33
CA VAL A 75 -11.24 12.84 8.08
C VAL A 75 -11.05 13.24 6.63
N ALA A 76 -10.42 14.40 6.40
CA ALA A 76 -10.06 14.86 5.07
C ALA A 76 -8.91 14.06 4.46
N GLY A 77 -9.00 13.76 3.17
CA GLY A 77 -7.93 13.10 2.41
C GLY A 77 -8.12 11.58 2.28
N VAL A 78 -7.19 10.95 1.54
CA VAL A 78 -7.24 9.53 1.15
C VAL A 78 -6.53 8.69 2.22
N HIS A 79 -7.28 8.03 3.10
CA HIS A 79 -6.76 7.34 4.27
C HIS A 79 -7.29 5.91 4.38
N ASP A 80 -6.58 5.03 5.10
CA ASP A 80 -6.98 3.64 5.28
C ASP A 80 -8.30 3.55 6.06
N ALA A 81 -9.26 2.73 5.61
CA ALA A 81 -10.55 2.53 6.30
C ALA A 81 -10.40 2.13 7.78
N GLN A 82 -9.29 1.48 8.13
CA GLN A 82 -8.97 0.99 9.47
C GLN A 82 -7.75 1.68 10.07
N TRP A 83 -7.44 2.92 9.66
CA TRP A 83 -6.26 3.67 10.14
C TRP A 83 -6.14 3.77 11.67
N TRP A 84 -7.26 3.68 12.39
CA TRP A 84 -7.36 3.75 13.85
C TRP A 84 -6.96 2.44 14.56
N MET A 85 -6.82 1.33 13.83
CA MET A 85 -6.45 0.03 14.40
C MET A 85 -5.06 0.09 15.02
N GLY A 86 -4.96 -0.24 16.32
CA GLY A 86 -3.69 -0.22 17.06
C GLY A 86 -3.23 1.17 17.51
N LYS A 87 -4.03 2.21 17.28
CA LYS A 87 -3.75 3.58 17.72
C LYS A 87 -4.32 3.86 19.12
N SER A 88 -3.62 4.69 19.88
CA SER A 88 -4.09 5.21 21.18
C SER A 88 -5.22 6.23 21.00
N LYS A 89 -5.92 6.55 22.10
CA LYS A 89 -7.01 7.56 22.06
C LYS A 89 -6.54 8.92 21.55
N ALA A 90 -5.34 9.35 21.94
CA ALA A 90 -4.75 10.62 21.50
C ALA A 90 -4.44 10.59 19.99
N GLU A 91 -3.85 9.50 19.48
CA GLU A 91 -3.60 9.32 18.04
C GLU A 91 -4.89 9.27 17.22
N ILE A 92 -5.94 8.61 17.72
CA ILE A 92 -7.25 8.58 17.05
C ILE A 92 -7.89 9.97 17.04
N LYS A 93 -7.70 10.76 18.09
CA LYS A 93 -8.24 12.13 18.14
C LYS A 93 -7.47 13.09 17.23
N ALA A 94 -6.16 12.90 17.10
CA ALA A 94 -5.31 13.72 16.25
C ALA A 94 -5.52 13.43 14.75
N GLY A 95 -5.91 12.20 14.39
CA GLY A 95 -6.23 11.80 13.02
C GLY A 95 -5.10 11.00 12.33
N PRO A 96 -5.36 10.42 11.14
CA PRO A 96 -4.43 9.51 10.47
C PRO A 96 -3.15 10.16 9.96
N TRP A 97 -3.12 11.48 9.85
CA TRP A 97 -1.99 12.25 9.35
C TRP A 97 -1.24 13.01 10.44
N ALA A 98 -1.64 12.83 11.70
CA ALA A 98 -1.10 13.60 12.80
C ALA A 98 0.37 13.25 13.07
N ASP A 99 1.18 14.28 13.31
CA ASP A 99 2.55 14.12 13.81
C ASP A 99 2.59 14.00 15.34
N GLU A 100 3.77 13.72 15.90
CA GLU A 100 3.92 13.57 17.37
C GLU A 100 3.55 14.83 18.16
N ALA A 101 3.74 16.02 17.58
CA ALA A 101 3.40 17.27 18.24
C ALA A 101 1.88 17.44 18.32
N GLU A 102 1.16 17.08 17.25
CA GLU A 102 -0.29 17.07 17.17
C GLU A 102 -0.91 16.00 18.08
N VAL A 103 -0.32 14.80 18.16
CA VAL A 103 -0.75 13.75 19.09
C VAL A 103 -0.61 14.18 20.56
N ARG A 104 0.42 14.98 20.89
CA ARG A 104 0.67 15.43 22.26
C ARG A 104 -0.36 16.44 22.78
N VAL A 105 -1.01 17.18 21.88
CA VAL A 105 -2.01 18.22 22.22
C VAL A 105 -3.46 17.76 22.04
N ALA A 106 -3.68 16.54 21.52
CA ALA A 106 -4.98 15.93 21.30
C ALA A 106 -5.54 15.29 22.59
#